data_AF-A0AAD6ZB44-F1
#
_entry.id   AF-A0AAD6ZB44-F1
#
_cell.length_a   1.000
_cell.length_b   1.000
_cell.length_c   1.000
_cell.angle_alpha   90.00
_cell.angle_beta   90.00
_cell.angle_gamma   90.00
#
_symmetry.space_group_name_H-M   'P 1'
#
loop_
_entity.id
_entity.type
_entity.pdbx_description
1 polymer ?
#
loop_
_entity_poly.entity_id
_entity_poly.type
_entity_poly.pdbx_seq_one_letter_code
_entity_poly.pdbx_strand_id
1 'polypeptide(L)'
;MSQGHGAYLAHQIRGWLHIYLVTNQLPLHKIVCHMSSLLDDEDIASKIKLHIMGVAADQGHFRADTIVDFIASEAMQAKLKKKGVPIQNRTISVWTARCWLKALDFCFGCHKNGMYIDGHERDVVEYQNTFTKRWVKEYKPRMAEYDNDGNWIRILEDTDHVTGQPCW
;
A
#
# COMPACT_ATOMS: atom_id res chain seq x y z
N MET A 1 44.61 -16.29 4.23
CA MET A 1 44.78 -14.86 3.88
C MET A 1 43.83 -14.07 4.77
N SER A 2 44.31 -13.47 5.87
CA SER A 2 43.45 -12.74 6.81
C SER A 2 43.25 -11.31 6.30
N GLN A 3 42.00 -10.94 6.09
CA GLN A 3 41.61 -9.65 5.51
C GLN A 3 41.79 -8.51 6.53
N GLY A 4 42.15 -7.32 6.04
CA GLY A 4 42.69 -6.14 6.75
C GLY A 4 41.86 -5.48 7.86
N HIS A 5 41.12 -6.22 8.68
CA HIS A 5 40.35 -5.70 9.81
C HIS A 5 41.08 -5.76 11.16
N GLY A 6 42.20 -6.47 11.25
CA GLY A 6 42.91 -6.71 12.52
C GLY A 6 43.45 -5.44 13.19
N ALA A 7 44.01 -4.51 12.42
CA ALA A 7 44.60 -3.28 12.97
C ALA A 7 43.53 -2.33 13.54
N TYR A 8 42.47 -2.08 12.78
CA TYR A 8 41.35 -1.23 13.22
C TYR A 8 40.68 -1.80 14.48
N LEU A 9 40.42 -3.10 14.49
CA LEU A 9 39.86 -3.78 15.66
C LEU A 9 40.81 -3.70 16.87
N ALA A 10 42.12 -3.86 16.67
CA ALA A 10 43.10 -3.72 17.74
C ALA A 10 43.13 -2.28 18.33
N HIS A 11 42.98 -1.24 17.50
CA HIS A 11 42.87 0.14 17.96
C HIS A 11 41.60 0.37 18.78
N GLN A 12 40.47 -0.16 18.34
CA GLN A 12 39.19 -0.08 19.08
C GLN A 12 39.29 -0.81 20.43
N ILE A 13 39.86 -2.02 20.46
CA ILE A 13 40.07 -2.79 21.69
C ILE A 13 40.99 -2.03 22.66
N ARG A 14 42.09 -1.44 22.17
CA ARG A 14 42.99 -0.62 23.01
C ARG A 14 42.27 0.60 23.57
N GLY A 15 41.45 1.27 22.76
CA GLY A 15 40.62 2.39 23.20
C GLY A 15 39.65 1.99 24.31
N TRP A 16 38.94 0.87 24.15
CA TRP A 16 38.02 0.34 25.17
C TRP A 16 38.74 -0.08 26.44
N LEU A 17 39.92 -0.70 26.33
CA LEU A 17 40.74 -1.07 27.48
C LEU A 17 41.18 0.18 28.28
N HIS A 18 41.64 1.22 27.60
CA HIS A 18 42.01 2.48 28.26
C HIS A 18 40.83 3.13 28.98
N ILE A 19 39.67 3.16 28.34
CA ILE A 19 38.44 3.69 28.98
C ILE A 19 38.09 2.86 30.22
N TYR A 20 38.14 1.53 30.11
CA TYR A 20 37.86 0.62 31.22
C TYR A 20 38.83 0.80 32.39
N LEU A 21 40.13 0.95 32.13
CA LEU A 21 41.12 1.16 33.20
C LEU A 21 40.90 2.47 33.97
N VAL A 22 40.34 3.48 33.31
CA VAL A 22 40.05 4.79 33.93
C VAL A 22 38.72 4.78 34.69
N THR A 23 37.69 4.13 34.14
CA THR A 23 36.32 4.22 34.67
C THR A 23 35.84 2.96 35.40
N ASN A 24 36.58 1.85 35.31
CA ASN A 24 36.19 0.48 35.71
C ASN A 24 34.84 0.02 35.13
N GLN A 25 34.38 0.64 34.04
CA GLN A 25 33.11 0.32 33.40
C GLN A 25 33.34 -0.02 31.93
N LEU A 26 32.85 -1.19 31.51
CA LEU A 26 32.93 -1.58 30.11
C LEU A 26 32.06 -0.63 29.29
N PRO A 27 32.57 -0.03 28.19
CA PRO A 27 31.73 0.76 27.31
C PRO A 27 30.67 -0.13 26.68
N LEU A 28 29.44 -0.06 27.19
CA LEU A 28 28.30 -0.73 26.60
C LEU A 28 28.03 -0.07 25.26
N HIS A 29 28.17 -0.84 24.18
CA HIS A 29 27.65 -0.45 22.88
C HIS A 29 26.17 -0.12 23.07
N LYS A 30 25.78 1.13 22.78
CA LYS A 30 24.38 1.53 22.73
C LYS A 30 23.76 0.79 21.55
N ILE A 31 23.22 -0.41 21.82
CA ILE A 31 22.44 -1.16 20.85
C ILE A 31 21.23 -0.29 20.51
N VAL A 32 21.30 0.31 19.32
CA VAL A 32 20.20 0.89 18.55
C VAL A 32 19.18 1.61 19.44
N CYS A 33 19.50 2.84 19.83
CA CYS A 33 18.44 3.77 20.20
C CYS A 33 17.57 3.92 18.94
N HIS A 34 16.35 3.35 18.96
CA HIS A 34 15.40 3.52 17.87
C HIS A 34 15.18 5.02 17.72
N MET A 35 15.76 5.61 16.68
CA MET A 35 15.52 7.00 16.32
C MET A 35 14.12 7.01 15.71
N SER A 36 13.09 7.08 16.57
CA SER A 36 11.73 7.19 16.10
C SER A 36 11.64 8.47 15.27
N SER A 37 11.34 8.30 13.99
CA SER A 37 11.19 9.43 13.09
C SER A 37 9.85 10.10 13.39
N LEU A 38 9.72 11.39 13.09
CA LEU A 38 8.43 12.07 13.25
C LEU A 38 7.31 11.42 12.41
N LEU A 39 7.69 10.73 11.33
CA LEU A 39 6.76 10.01 10.47
C LEU A 39 6.29 8.68 11.06
N ASP A 40 6.92 8.17 12.12
CA ASP A 40 6.47 6.95 12.80
C ASP A 40 5.14 7.20 13.53
N ASP A 41 4.82 8.47 13.77
CA ASP A 41 3.53 8.89 14.29
C ASP A 41 2.47 8.92 13.18
N GLU A 42 1.52 7.97 13.26
CA GLU A 42 0.48 7.77 12.26
C GLU A 42 -0.40 9.01 12.03
N ASP A 43 -0.71 9.78 13.08
CA ASP A 43 -1.53 10.99 12.94
C ASP A 43 -0.80 12.06 12.14
N ILE A 44 0.52 12.20 12.37
CA ILE A 44 1.36 13.17 11.67
C ILE A 44 1.51 12.74 10.21
N ALA A 45 1.85 11.47 9.96
CA ALA A 45 1.97 10.91 8.63
C ALA A 45 0.68 11.07 7.82
N SER A 46 -0.48 10.75 8.43
CA SER A 46 -1.79 10.88 7.79
C SER A 46 -2.14 12.33 7.45
N LYS A 47 -1.82 13.27 8.35
CA LYS A 47 -2.04 14.70 8.11
C LYS A 47 -1.20 15.22 6.94
N ILE A 48 0.06 14.77 6.83
CA ILE A 48 0.95 15.13 5.73
C ILE A 48 0.42 14.54 4.41
N LYS A 49 0.02 13.26 4.40
CA LYS A 49 -0.58 12.62 3.21
C LYS A 49 -1.82 13.39 2.71
N LEU A 50 -2.74 13.72 3.61
CA LEU A 50 -3.95 14.47 3.26
C LEU A 50 -3.63 15.83 2.64
N HIS A 51 -2.64 16.54 3.17
CA HIS A 51 -2.25 17.83 2.62
C HIS A 51 -1.66 17.69 1.20
N ILE A 52 -0.77 16.71 0.99
CA ILE A 52 -0.18 16.43 -0.33
C ILE A 52 -1.29 16.07 -1.33
N MET A 53 -2.25 15.23 -0.94
CA MET A 53 -3.36 14.85 -1.82
C MET A 53 -4.25 16.04 -2.19
N GLY A 54 -4.53 16.95 -1.25
CA GLY A 54 -5.28 18.18 -1.53
C GLY A 54 -4.56 19.08 -2.53
N VAL A 55 -3.27 19.35 -2.30
CA VAL A 55 -2.47 20.18 -3.21
C VAL A 55 -2.33 19.54 -4.59
N ALA A 56 -2.16 18.23 -4.64
CA ALA A 56 -2.08 17.49 -5.89
C ALA A 56 -3.43 17.49 -6.65
N ALA A 57 -4.57 17.50 -5.96
CA ALA A 57 -5.87 17.61 -6.60
C ALA A 57 -6.09 19.01 -7.22
N ASP A 58 -5.64 20.06 -6.54
CA ASP A 58 -5.81 21.45 -7.01
C ASP A 58 -4.84 21.80 -8.16
N GLN A 59 -3.58 21.38 -8.06
CA GLN A 59 -2.49 21.80 -8.96
C GLN A 59 -2.01 20.71 -9.92
N GLY A 60 -2.42 19.45 -9.72
CA GLY A 60 -1.97 18.29 -10.51
C GLY A 60 -0.54 17.82 -10.21
N HIS A 61 0.23 18.57 -9.42
CA HIS A 61 1.59 18.23 -9.01
C HIS A 61 1.90 18.76 -7.61
N PHE A 62 2.91 18.20 -6.96
CA PHE A 62 3.40 18.71 -5.66
C PHE A 62 4.93 18.78 -5.64
N ARG A 63 5.46 19.69 -4.82
CA ARG A 63 6.91 19.83 -4.59
C ARG A 63 7.24 19.46 -3.15
N ALA A 64 8.50 19.09 -2.90
CA ALA A 64 8.98 18.86 -1.55
C ALA A 64 8.88 20.14 -0.68
N ASP A 65 8.96 21.33 -1.30
CA ASP A 65 8.82 22.62 -0.62
C ASP A 65 7.43 22.79 0.01
N THR A 66 6.38 22.24 -0.63
CA THR A 66 5.00 22.25 -0.10
C THR A 66 4.92 21.60 1.29
N ILE A 67 5.71 20.55 1.54
CA ILE A 67 5.75 19.89 2.84
C ILE A 67 6.48 20.75 3.86
N VAL A 68 7.55 21.43 3.45
CA VAL A 68 8.30 22.36 4.32
C VAL A 68 7.37 23.48 4.78
N ASP A 69 6.63 24.08 3.86
CA ASP A 69 5.67 25.15 4.14
C ASP A 69 4.51 24.65 5.04
N PHE A 70 4.02 23.44 4.78
CA PHE A 70 2.97 22.83 5.59
C PHE A 70 3.41 22.59 7.04
N ILE A 71 4.65 22.14 7.23
CA ILE A 71 5.21 21.94 8.57
C ILE A 71 5.50 23.28 9.24
N ALA A 72 5.88 24.31 8.47
CA ALA A 72 6.04 25.67 8.98
C ALA A 72 4.72 26.28 9.47
N SER A 73 3.58 25.82 8.94
CA SER A 73 2.25 26.32 9.28
C SER A 73 1.96 26.22 10.78
N GLU A 74 1.36 27.29 11.32
CA GLU A 74 1.05 27.42 12.75
C GLU A 74 0.13 26.30 13.25
N ALA A 75 -0.81 25.85 12.43
CA ALA A 75 -1.72 24.75 12.77
C ALA A 75 -0.99 23.41 12.97
N MET A 76 0.06 23.16 12.17
CA MET A 76 0.86 21.94 12.27
C MET A 76 1.85 22.04 13.44
N GLN A 77 2.47 23.20 13.61
CA GLN A 77 3.32 23.49 14.77
C GLN A 77 2.59 23.34 16.10
N ALA A 78 1.33 23.77 16.18
CA ALA A 78 0.51 23.60 17.38
C ALA A 78 0.28 22.11 17.71
N LYS A 79 0.01 21.28 16.68
CA LYS A 79 -0.13 19.82 16.84
C LYS A 79 1.16 19.16 17.31
N LEU A 80 2.29 19.57 16.75
CA LEU A 80 3.61 19.03 17.09
C LEU A 80 4.01 19.40 18.53
N LYS A 81 3.74 20.64 18.95
CA LYS A 81 3.92 21.08 20.35
C LYS A 81 3.05 20.28 21.31
N LYS A 82 1.78 20.04 20.96
CA LYS A 82 0.86 19.23 21.80
C LYS A 82 1.37 17.80 21.99
N LYS A 83 2.04 17.22 20.99
CA LYS A 83 2.66 15.89 21.06
C LYS A 83 4.02 15.86 21.77
N GLY A 84 4.53 17.00 22.25
CA GLY A 84 5.78 17.05 23.01
C GLY A 84 7.03 16.85 22.15
N VAL A 85 6.93 17.03 20.83
CA VAL A 85 8.09 16.89 19.92
C VAL A 85 9.00 18.14 20.11
N PRO A 86 10.26 17.97 20.55
CA PRO A 86 11.19 19.08 20.72
C PRO A 86 11.72 19.51 19.35
N ILE A 87 10.93 20.31 18.65
CA ILE A 87 11.32 20.88 17.36
C ILE A 87 12.25 22.06 17.66
N GLN A 88 13.55 21.78 17.77
CA GLN A 88 14.60 22.80 17.95
C GLN A 88 14.64 23.77 16.76
N ASN A 89 14.29 23.30 15.56
CA ASN A 89 14.17 24.09 14.35
C ASN A 89 12.73 24.05 13.86
N ARG A 90 12.01 25.19 13.86
CA ARG A 90 10.58 25.34 13.53
C ARG A 90 10.15 24.75 12.18
N THR A 91 11.08 24.25 11.38
CA THR A 91 10.84 23.70 10.05
C THR A 91 11.83 22.59 9.75
N ILE A 92 11.49 21.76 8.78
CA ILE A 92 12.39 20.73 8.25
C ILE A 92 13.15 21.24 7.02
N SER A 93 14.27 20.60 6.71
CA SER A 93 14.97 20.87 5.46
C SER A 93 14.23 20.24 4.27
N VAL A 94 14.44 20.79 3.06
CA VAL A 94 13.93 20.20 1.81
C VAL A 94 14.43 18.76 1.63
N TRP A 95 15.65 18.46 2.06
CA TRP A 95 16.19 17.10 1.99
C TRP A 95 15.41 16.13 2.89
N THR A 96 15.10 16.56 4.12
CA THR A 96 14.24 15.79 5.03
C THR A 96 12.85 15.57 4.43
N ALA A 97 12.26 16.60 3.79
CA ALA A 97 10.97 16.48 3.11
C ALA A 97 11.00 15.46 1.97
N ARG A 98 12.10 15.38 1.20
CA ARG A 98 12.30 14.35 0.17
C ARG A 98 12.42 12.95 0.77
N CYS A 99 13.17 12.79 1.85
CA CYS A 99 13.25 11.51 2.57
C CYS A 99 11.87 11.08 3.09
N TRP A 100 11.08 12.02 3.58
CA TRP A 100 9.71 11.77 4.06
C TRP A 100 8.78 11.33 2.94
N LEU A 101 8.83 11.99 1.78
CA LEU A 101 8.07 11.56 0.61
C LEU A 101 8.38 10.12 0.22
N LYS A 102 9.66 9.75 0.20
CA LYS A 102 10.09 8.38 -0.06
C LYS A 102 9.57 7.40 1.00
N ALA A 103 9.61 7.78 2.27
CA ALA A 103 9.11 6.94 3.37
C ALA A 103 7.57 6.79 3.37
N LEU A 104 6.85 7.77 2.82
CA LEU A 104 5.40 7.73 2.63
C LEU A 104 4.98 7.07 1.31
N ASP A 105 5.92 6.43 0.60
CA ASP A 105 5.75 5.78 -0.70
C ASP A 105 5.30 6.71 -1.86
N PHE A 106 5.52 8.02 -1.74
CA PHE A 106 5.30 8.94 -2.85
C PHE A 106 6.44 8.84 -3.86
N CYS A 107 6.13 8.26 -5.03
CA CYS A 107 7.04 8.22 -6.16
C CYS A 107 6.74 9.39 -7.11
N PHE A 108 7.74 10.23 -7.40
CA PHE A 108 7.71 11.17 -8.52
C PHE A 108 7.88 10.40 -9.83
N GLY A 109 6.87 9.64 -10.21
CA GLY A 109 6.81 8.97 -11.50
C GLY A 109 5.88 9.73 -12.43
N CYS A 110 6.30 10.00 -13.66
CA CYS A 110 5.31 10.08 -14.73
C CYS A 110 4.65 8.71 -14.80
N HIS A 111 3.36 8.64 -14.47
CA HIS A 111 2.59 7.47 -14.79
C HIS A 111 2.68 7.31 -16.31
N LYS A 112 3.50 6.36 -16.78
CA LYS A 112 3.37 5.91 -18.16
C LYS A 112 1.97 5.35 -18.17
N ASN A 113 1.03 6.02 -18.84
CA ASN A 113 -0.28 5.44 -19.10
C ASN A 113 0.02 4.04 -19.59
N GLY A 114 -0.25 3.06 -18.73
CA GLY A 114 -0.04 1.66 -19.04
C GLY A 114 -0.76 1.44 -20.35
N MET A 115 -0.12 0.71 -21.25
CA MET A 115 -0.64 0.31 -22.55
C MET A 115 -1.83 -0.65 -22.36
N TYR A 116 -2.85 -0.25 -21.60
CA TYR A 116 -4.16 -0.84 -21.57
C TYR A 116 -4.98 -0.16 -22.67
N ILE A 117 -4.48 -0.27 -23.90
CA ILE A 117 -5.34 -0.17 -25.07
C ILE A 117 -6.15 -1.47 -25.04
N ASP A 118 -7.28 -1.45 -24.34
CA ASP A 118 -8.40 -2.40 -24.49
C ASP A 118 -7.98 -3.80 -25.03
N GLY A 119 -7.19 -4.54 -24.26
CA GLY A 119 -7.04 -5.98 -24.45
C GLY A 119 -8.14 -6.74 -23.71
N HIS A 120 -8.67 -6.13 -22.66
CA HIS A 120 -9.61 -6.77 -21.74
C HIS A 120 -11.05 -6.71 -22.24
N GLU A 121 -11.50 -5.63 -22.89
CA GLU A 121 -12.89 -5.57 -23.36
C GLU A 121 -13.09 -6.55 -24.52
N ARG A 122 -12.09 -6.77 -25.39
CA ARG A 122 -12.19 -7.77 -26.46
C ARG A 122 -12.35 -9.21 -25.96
N ASP A 123 -11.52 -9.64 -25.01
CA ASP A 123 -11.58 -11.02 -24.49
C ASP A 123 -12.85 -11.24 -23.64
N VAL A 124 -13.25 -10.24 -22.84
CA VAL A 124 -14.47 -10.30 -22.05
C VAL A 124 -15.73 -10.28 -22.93
N VAL A 125 -15.77 -9.44 -23.97
CA VAL A 125 -16.92 -9.37 -24.89
C VAL A 125 -17.02 -10.63 -25.74
N GLU A 126 -15.90 -11.20 -26.19
CA GLU A 126 -15.90 -12.47 -26.93
C GLU A 126 -16.37 -13.63 -26.03
N TYR A 127 -15.87 -13.72 -24.80
CA TYR A 127 -16.33 -14.70 -23.83
C TYR A 127 -17.82 -14.53 -23.48
N GLN A 128 -18.28 -13.30 -23.26
CA GLN A 128 -19.68 -13.03 -22.96
C GLN A 128 -20.59 -13.46 -24.13
N ASN A 129 -20.22 -13.10 -25.36
CA ASN A 129 -20.99 -13.48 -26.55
C ASN A 129 -21.03 -14.99 -26.78
N THR A 130 -19.91 -15.68 -26.59
CA THR A 130 -19.84 -17.15 -26.72
C THR A 130 -20.63 -17.85 -25.63
N PHE A 131 -20.52 -17.37 -24.38
CA PHE A 131 -21.28 -17.88 -23.24
C PHE A 131 -22.79 -17.67 -23.42
N THR A 132 -23.26 -16.48 -23.81
CA THR A 132 -24.68 -16.20 -24.03
C THR A 132 -25.27 -17.09 -25.12
N LYS A 133 -24.54 -17.32 -26.22
CA LYS A 133 -24.96 -18.26 -27.28
C LYS A 133 -25.12 -19.68 -26.75
N ARG A 134 -24.14 -20.16 -25.97
CA ARG A 134 -24.18 -21.48 -25.34
C ARG A 134 -25.33 -21.58 -24.35
N TRP A 135 -25.54 -20.54 -23.55
CA TRP A 135 -26.61 -20.47 -22.56
C TRP A 135 -28.00 -20.57 -23.16
N VAL A 136 -28.29 -19.78 -24.19
CA VAL A 136 -29.59 -19.81 -24.86
C VAL A 136 -29.86 -21.16 -25.52
N LYS A 137 -28.83 -21.80 -26.08
CA LYS A 137 -28.98 -23.08 -26.81
C LYS A 137 -29.04 -24.30 -25.90
N GLU A 138 -28.19 -24.37 -24.87
CA GLU A 138 -27.97 -25.60 -24.09
C GLU A 138 -28.64 -25.56 -22.71
N TYR A 139 -28.59 -24.41 -22.04
CA TYR A 139 -28.98 -24.31 -20.63
C TYR A 139 -30.41 -23.80 -20.45
N LYS A 140 -30.79 -22.74 -21.18
CA LYS A 140 -32.11 -22.12 -21.11
C LYS A 140 -33.28 -23.12 -21.28
N PRO A 141 -33.24 -24.10 -22.21
CA PRO A 141 -34.32 -25.08 -22.34
C PRO A 141 -34.52 -26.01 -21.13
N ARG A 142 -33.51 -26.15 -20.26
CA ARG A 142 -33.53 -27.00 -19.07
C ARG A 142 -33.89 -26.23 -17.79
N MET A 143 -34.15 -24.93 -17.91
CA MET A 143 -34.44 -24.05 -16.80
C MET A 143 -35.93 -23.76 -16.75
N ALA A 144 -36.45 -23.63 -15.54
CA ALA A 144 -37.80 -23.17 -15.32
C ALA A 144 -37.92 -21.71 -15.78
N GLU A 145 -38.87 -21.45 -16.67
CA GLU A 145 -39.24 -20.09 -17.09
C GLU A 145 -40.50 -19.67 -16.30
N TYR A 146 -40.44 -18.48 -15.71
CA TYR A 146 -41.54 -17.88 -14.97
C TYR A 146 -41.97 -16.58 -15.64
N ASP A 147 -43.26 -16.28 -15.57
CA ASP A 147 -43.78 -14.97 -15.94
C ASP A 147 -43.45 -13.92 -14.85
N ASN A 148 -43.72 -12.66 -15.16
CA ASN A 148 -43.48 -11.56 -14.23
C ASN A 148 -44.36 -11.64 -12.97
N ASP A 149 -45.41 -12.47 -12.98
CA ASP A 149 -46.34 -12.71 -11.88
C ASP A 149 -45.97 -13.98 -11.09
N GLY A 150 -44.86 -14.65 -11.44
CA GLY A 150 -44.32 -15.83 -10.76
C GLY A 150 -44.95 -17.17 -11.17
N ASN A 151 -45.77 -17.21 -12.22
CA ASN A 151 -46.34 -18.45 -12.74
C ASN A 151 -45.40 -19.13 -13.75
N TRP A 152 -45.45 -20.45 -13.80
CA TRP A 152 -44.61 -21.28 -14.68
C TRP A 152 -45.07 -21.19 -16.14
N ILE A 153 -44.16 -20.87 -17.07
CA ILE A 153 -44.45 -20.71 -18.51
C ILE A 153 -44.23 -22.01 -19.30
N ARG A 154 -43.20 -22.81 -18.98
CA ARG A 154 -42.90 -24.08 -19.67
C ARG A 154 -43.10 -25.29 -18.75
N ILE A 155 -43.92 -26.23 -19.22
CA ILE A 155 -44.00 -27.59 -18.71
C ILE A 155 -42.80 -28.34 -19.31
N LEU A 156 -41.98 -28.96 -18.46
CA LEU A 156 -41.10 -30.04 -18.92
C LEU A 156 -42.03 -31.17 -19.37
N GLU A 157 -42.26 -31.32 -20.68
CA GLU A 157 -42.87 -32.54 -21.20
C GLU A 157 -41.94 -33.70 -20.82
N ASP A 158 -42.33 -34.47 -19.81
CA ASP A 158 -41.84 -35.82 -19.56
C ASP A 158 -42.26 -36.70 -20.74
N THR A 159 -41.57 -36.57 -21.88
CA THR A 159 -41.53 -37.67 -22.84
C THR A 159 -40.54 -38.68 -22.29
N ASP A 160 -41.06 -39.68 -21.60
CA ASP A 160 -40.69 -41.09 -21.73
C ASP A 160 -41.62 -41.96 -20.85
N HIS A 161 -42.87 -42.10 -21.29
CA HIS A 161 -43.66 -43.29 -20.96
C HIS A 161 -43.05 -44.49 -21.70
N VAL A 162 -42.12 -45.20 -21.06
CA VAL A 162 -41.81 -46.59 -21.40
C VAL A 162 -42.50 -47.49 -20.38
N THR A 163 -43.66 -48.00 -20.78
CA THR A 163 -44.30 -49.17 -20.17
C THR A 163 -43.37 -50.38 -20.28
N GLY A 164 -42.98 -50.99 -19.16
CA GLY A 164 -42.18 -52.23 -19.19
C GLY A 164 -41.77 -52.83 -17.85
N GLN A 165 -42.69 -53.57 -17.24
CA GLN A 165 -42.56 -54.65 -16.22
C GLN A 165 -41.86 -54.41 -14.86
N PRO A 166 -42.51 -54.80 -13.74
CA PRO A 166 -41.84 -54.96 -12.45
C PRO A 166 -41.15 -56.32 -12.38
N CYS A 167 -39.85 -56.31 -12.11
CA CYS A 167 -39.11 -57.49 -11.68
C CYS A 167 -39.00 -57.47 -10.15
N TRP A 168 -39.28 -58.62 -9.56
CA TRP A 168 -39.15 -58.97 -8.15
C TRP A 168 -37.77 -58.63 -7.57
#